data_AF-A0A1B6HMT8-F1
#
_entry.id   AF-A0A1B6HMT8-F1
#
_cell.length_a   1.000
_cell.length_b   1.000
_cell.length_c   1.000
_cell.angle_alpha   90.00
_cell.angle_beta   90.00
_cell.angle_gamma   90.00
#
_symmetry.space_group_name_H-M   'P 1'
#
loop_
_entity.id
_entity.type
_entity.pdbx_description
1 polymer ?
#
loop_
_entity_poly.entity_id
_entity_poly.type
_entity_poly.pdbx_seq_one_letter_code
_entity_poly.pdbx_strand_id
1 'polypeptide(L)'
;LRFGHSLINPTLRRLDSEFATIPEGDLTLGKAFFSPWRLVDEGGTDPLMRGFFMTPAKRKLPHQNLNKQLTEHLFTVAHAVSLDLAAMNIQRSRDHAIPGYNEWRAYCNLTVAETFEDLKEEISNKGVREKLRELYGHPGNIDIWVGGILEDQIDGARVGPTFRCLLVDQFRRMRDGDRFWYESLATFKPEQLTQIKQASLARVLCDNGDNITKVTPDVFVLPSLQEGQVVSCSDIPAMDLRFWYECEDCGDSDESDLRTRRDLISNATDVRLEGLESVVQELQKNVRFLRRRIKQLTHCRDAGGSLRKEGQRWAQDACTTCNCRKGQVSCTTLQCAQPSCARPVRKPGVCCPSCE
;
A
#
# COMPACT_ATOMS: atom_id res chain seq x y z
N LEU A 1 8.12 -4.35 -17.47
CA LEU A 1 8.08 -3.71 -16.13
C LEU A 1 8.03 -2.18 -16.13
N ARG A 2 8.27 -1.47 -17.25
CA ARG A 2 8.32 0.01 -17.28
C ARG A 2 6.97 0.74 -17.19
N PHE A 3 5.91 0.08 -16.71
CA PHE A 3 4.61 0.74 -16.47
C PHE A 3 4.72 1.74 -15.31
N GLY A 4 5.63 1.50 -14.36
CA GLY A 4 5.85 2.40 -13.22
C GLY A 4 6.17 3.85 -13.60
N HIS A 5 6.69 4.09 -14.82
CA HIS A 5 6.93 5.45 -15.32
C HIS A 5 5.65 6.31 -15.37
N SER A 6 4.46 5.71 -15.54
CA SER A 6 3.20 6.46 -15.51
C SER A 6 2.74 6.86 -14.10
N LEU A 7 3.37 6.28 -13.06
CA LEU A 7 3.05 6.47 -11.65
C LEU A 7 3.97 7.49 -10.94
N ILE A 8 5.00 7.96 -11.63
CA ILE A 8 6.00 8.88 -11.08
C ILE A 8 5.41 10.29 -10.98
N ASN A 9 5.52 10.89 -9.78
CA ASN A 9 5.15 12.27 -9.52
C ASN A 9 6.20 13.25 -10.09
N PRO A 10 5.79 14.43 -10.57
CA PRO A 10 6.72 15.48 -11.03
C PRO A 10 7.47 16.17 -9.88
N THR A 11 6.99 16.02 -8.65
CA THR A 11 7.53 16.66 -7.45
C THR A 11 7.64 15.62 -6.35
N LEU A 12 8.80 15.58 -5.69
CA LEU A 12 9.09 14.78 -4.52
C LEU A 12 8.83 15.62 -3.28
N ARG A 13 7.84 15.21 -2.49
CA ARG A 13 7.53 15.85 -1.20
C ARG A 13 8.64 15.49 -0.21
N ARG A 14 9.08 16.47 0.57
CA ARG A 14 10.08 16.27 1.63
C ARG A 14 9.50 16.74 2.95
N LEU A 15 9.34 15.82 3.90
CA LEU A 15 8.55 16.05 5.10
C LEU A 15 9.36 15.87 6.40
N ASP A 16 9.12 16.73 7.38
CA ASP A 16 9.66 16.60 8.73
C ASP A 16 8.94 15.50 9.55
N SER A 17 9.31 15.34 10.82
CA SER A 17 8.73 14.38 11.78
C SER A 17 7.24 14.57 12.03
N GLU A 18 6.70 15.76 11.75
CA GLU A 18 5.31 16.14 11.93
C GLU A 18 4.53 16.06 10.61
N PHE A 19 5.18 15.58 9.54
CA PHE A 19 4.66 15.48 8.19
C PHE A 19 4.36 16.83 7.52
N ALA A 20 4.99 17.90 7.99
CA ALA A 20 5.01 19.21 7.33
C ALA A 20 6.19 19.30 6.36
N THR A 21 6.11 20.20 5.38
CA THR A 21 7.21 20.40 4.41
C THR A 21 8.43 21.00 5.10
N ILE A 22 9.61 20.42 4.88
CA ILE A 22 10.88 20.92 5.43
C ILE A 22 11.23 22.31 4.87
N PRO A 23 12.10 23.12 5.53
CA PRO A 23 12.46 24.47 5.09
C PRO A 23 13.00 24.56 3.66
N GLU A 24 13.70 23.53 3.19
CA GLU A 24 14.24 23.42 1.82
C GLU A 24 13.15 23.24 0.76
N GLY A 25 11.90 22.98 1.18
CA GLY A 25 10.74 22.85 0.32
C GLY A 25 10.66 21.51 -0.41
N ASP A 26 9.75 21.39 -1.37
CA ASP A 26 9.66 20.19 -2.20
C ASP A 26 10.69 20.20 -3.34
N LEU A 27 11.08 19.01 -3.78
CA LEU A 27 12.05 18.83 -4.85
C LEU A 27 11.37 18.47 -6.17
N THR A 28 11.54 19.31 -7.19
CA THR A 28 11.12 18.97 -8.56
C THR A 28 11.97 17.83 -9.11
N LEU A 29 11.33 16.85 -9.75
CA LEU A 29 11.99 15.59 -10.15
C LEU A 29 13.17 15.81 -11.09
N GLY A 30 13.07 16.74 -12.05
CA GLY A 30 14.17 17.07 -12.96
C GLY A 30 15.44 17.52 -12.23
N LYS A 31 15.30 18.18 -11.07
CA LYS A 31 16.43 18.62 -10.21
C LYS A 31 16.92 17.53 -9.23
N ALA A 32 16.18 16.43 -9.11
CA ALA A 32 16.52 15.31 -8.23
C ALA A 32 17.49 14.32 -8.88
N PHE A 33 17.45 14.19 -10.21
CA PHE A 33 18.31 13.26 -10.93
C PHE A 33 19.78 13.59 -10.77
N PHE A 34 20.56 12.59 -10.35
CA PHE A 34 22.01 12.70 -10.14
C PHE A 34 22.42 13.80 -9.15
N SER A 35 21.56 14.08 -8.16
CA SER A 35 21.79 15.12 -7.15
C SER A 35 22.04 14.57 -5.74
N PRO A 36 23.08 13.73 -5.51
CA PRO A 36 23.31 13.07 -4.21
C PRO A 36 23.65 14.05 -3.08
N TRP A 37 24.21 15.23 -3.40
CA TRP A 37 24.52 16.26 -2.41
C TRP A 37 23.27 16.69 -1.63
N ARG A 38 22.07 16.59 -2.21
CA ARG A 38 20.82 16.88 -1.52
C ARG A 38 20.58 15.96 -0.33
N LEU A 39 21.05 14.71 -0.39
CA LEU A 39 20.94 13.81 0.75
C LEU A 39 21.90 14.22 1.88
N VAL A 40 23.07 14.76 1.55
CA VAL A 40 24.08 15.18 2.53
C VAL A 40 23.71 16.53 3.15
N ASP A 41 23.28 17.49 2.31
CA ASP A 41 23.14 18.89 2.70
C ASP A 41 21.69 19.29 3.03
N GLU A 42 20.68 18.53 2.56
CA GLU A 42 19.26 18.89 2.68
C GLU A 42 18.45 17.87 3.52
N GLY A 43 19.03 17.40 4.63
CA GLY A 43 18.30 16.69 5.69
C GLY A 43 18.23 15.16 5.58
N GLY A 44 19.12 14.51 4.81
CA GLY A 44 19.19 13.05 4.76
C GLY A 44 18.13 12.40 3.87
N THR A 45 17.88 11.11 4.11
CA THR A 45 16.88 10.31 3.37
C THR A 45 15.49 10.39 4.00
N ASP A 46 15.42 10.57 5.30
CA ASP A 46 14.21 10.63 6.13
C ASP A 46 13.10 11.50 5.54
N PRO A 47 13.37 12.77 5.12
CA PRO A 47 12.31 13.61 4.58
C PRO A 47 11.70 13.08 3.29
N LEU A 48 12.49 12.44 2.44
CA LEU A 48 12.03 11.80 1.21
C LEU A 48 11.24 10.53 1.52
N MET A 49 11.70 9.72 2.48
CA MET A 49 10.98 8.50 2.90
C MET A 49 9.59 8.85 3.44
N ARG A 50 9.48 9.84 4.32
CA ARG A 50 8.16 10.36 4.77
C ARG A 50 7.32 10.85 3.61
N GLY A 51 7.93 11.56 2.66
CA GLY A 51 7.29 11.95 1.42
C GLY A 51 6.69 10.77 0.64
N PHE A 52 7.42 9.66 0.52
CA PHE A 52 6.99 8.49 -0.25
C PHE A 52 5.78 7.78 0.33
N PHE A 53 5.74 7.55 1.65
CA PHE A 53 4.60 6.84 2.26
C PHE A 53 3.42 7.75 2.63
N MET A 54 3.60 9.08 2.61
CA MET A 54 2.51 10.04 2.86
C MET A 54 1.88 10.64 1.59
N THR A 55 2.54 10.53 0.44
CA THR A 55 2.09 11.16 -0.80
C THR A 55 1.48 10.14 -1.77
N PRO A 56 0.32 10.42 -2.39
CA PRO A 56 -0.22 9.54 -3.43
C PRO A 56 0.74 9.44 -4.61
N ALA A 57 0.93 8.22 -5.13
CA ALA A 57 1.52 8.03 -6.45
C ALA A 57 0.66 8.71 -7.53
N LYS A 58 1.29 9.14 -8.64
CA LYS A 58 0.57 9.72 -9.77
C LYS A 58 -0.41 8.68 -10.32
N ARG A 59 -1.67 9.07 -10.52
CA ARG A 59 -2.65 8.25 -11.24
C ARG A 59 -2.39 8.33 -12.75
N LYS A 60 -2.43 7.20 -13.46
CA LYS A 60 -2.45 7.19 -14.94
C LYS A 60 -3.87 7.51 -15.41
N LEU A 61 -4.00 8.50 -16.27
CA LEU A 61 -5.25 8.83 -16.96
C LEU A 61 -5.03 8.73 -18.47
N PRO A 62 -6.06 8.47 -19.30
CA PRO A 62 -5.92 8.27 -20.74
C PRO A 62 -5.11 9.36 -21.47
N HIS A 63 -5.30 10.63 -21.08
CA HIS A 63 -4.60 11.78 -21.66
C HIS A 63 -3.44 12.32 -20.80
N GLN A 64 -3.13 11.66 -19.67
CA GLN A 64 -2.05 12.09 -18.75
C GLN A 64 -1.21 10.88 -18.33
N ASN A 65 -0.47 10.33 -19.30
CA ASN A 65 0.34 9.13 -19.09
C ASN A 65 1.62 9.45 -18.29
N LEU A 66 2.54 10.23 -18.86
CA LEU A 66 3.77 10.67 -18.22
C LEU A 66 3.75 12.19 -17.99
N ASN A 67 4.46 12.64 -16.96
CA ASN A 67 4.59 14.05 -16.63
C ASN A 67 5.81 14.67 -17.36
N LYS A 68 5.82 15.99 -17.52
CA LYS A 68 6.87 16.72 -18.27
C LYS A 68 8.28 16.58 -17.68
N GLN A 69 8.43 16.26 -16.41
CA GLN A 69 9.76 16.02 -15.83
C GLN A 69 10.42 14.76 -16.40
N LEU A 70 9.63 13.84 -16.99
CA LEU A 70 10.11 12.63 -17.63
C LEU A 70 10.18 12.71 -19.16
N THR A 71 9.41 13.59 -19.80
CA THR A 71 9.39 13.72 -21.26
C THR A 71 10.19 14.91 -21.78
N GLU A 72 10.26 16.00 -21.02
CA GLU A 72 10.91 17.26 -21.46
C GLU A 72 12.14 17.62 -20.64
N HIS A 73 12.25 17.11 -19.41
CA HIS A 73 13.28 17.50 -18.45
C HIS A 73 14.02 16.31 -17.85
N LEU A 74 14.00 15.14 -18.52
CA LEU A 74 14.73 13.99 -18.02
C LEU A 74 16.23 14.29 -18.06
N PHE A 75 16.86 14.17 -16.88
CA PHE A 75 18.31 14.32 -16.68
C PHE A 75 18.91 15.66 -17.16
N THR A 76 18.17 16.76 -17.08
CA THR A 76 18.66 18.11 -17.43
C THR A 76 19.88 18.56 -16.63
N VAL A 77 20.13 17.98 -15.45
CA VAL A 77 21.30 18.27 -14.62
C VAL A 77 22.56 17.53 -15.10
N ALA A 78 22.39 16.37 -15.76
CA ALA A 78 23.50 15.49 -16.13
C ALA A 78 23.79 15.45 -17.64
N HIS A 79 22.86 15.90 -18.49
CA HIS A 79 23.01 15.90 -19.94
C HIS A 79 22.82 17.30 -20.52
N ALA A 80 23.56 17.60 -21.59
CA ALA A 80 23.47 18.87 -22.30
C ALA A 80 22.11 19.09 -23.00
N VAL A 81 21.41 18.00 -23.33
CA VAL A 81 20.07 18.00 -23.92
C VAL A 81 19.17 17.14 -23.04
N SER A 82 17.97 17.63 -22.74
CA SER A 82 16.99 16.85 -22.01
C SER A 82 16.53 15.66 -22.83
N LEU A 83 16.32 14.53 -22.14
CA LEU A 83 15.84 13.30 -22.76
C LEU A 83 14.32 13.16 -22.59
N ASP A 84 13.73 12.30 -23.42
CA ASP A 84 12.34 11.87 -23.30
C ASP A 84 12.30 10.38 -22.93
N LEU A 85 11.88 10.07 -21.71
CA LEU A 85 11.79 8.71 -21.21
C LEU A 85 10.75 7.87 -21.98
N ALA A 86 9.65 8.48 -22.44
CA ALA A 86 8.63 7.79 -23.23
C ALA A 86 9.21 7.38 -24.58
N ALA A 87 9.84 8.32 -25.29
CA ALA A 87 10.49 8.07 -26.57
C ALA A 87 11.59 7.02 -26.43
N MET A 88 12.40 7.08 -25.36
CA MET A 88 13.42 6.07 -25.06
C MET A 88 12.82 4.68 -24.81
N ASN A 89 11.65 4.56 -24.18
CA ASN A 89 11.01 3.25 -23.98
C ASN A 89 10.57 2.64 -25.29
N ILE A 90 9.97 3.46 -26.17
CA ILE A 90 9.57 3.07 -27.53
C ILE A 90 10.79 2.66 -28.35
N GLN A 91 11.83 3.50 -28.36
CA GLN A 91 13.04 3.18 -29.11
C GLN A 91 13.73 1.93 -28.56
N ARG A 92 13.69 1.71 -27.24
CA ARG A 92 14.26 0.51 -26.62
C ARG A 92 13.48 -0.76 -26.94
N SER A 93 12.15 -0.71 -27.07
CA SER A 93 11.39 -1.90 -27.51
C SER A 93 11.78 -2.30 -28.92
N ARG A 94 11.98 -1.33 -29.81
CA ARG A 94 12.43 -1.56 -31.20
C ARG A 94 13.85 -2.08 -31.27
N ASP A 95 14.76 -1.48 -30.50
CA ASP A 95 16.15 -1.92 -30.34
C ASP A 95 16.25 -3.38 -29.89
N HIS A 96 15.44 -3.76 -28.90
CA HIS A 96 15.36 -5.15 -28.42
C HIS A 96 14.53 -6.07 -29.32
N ALA A 97 14.07 -5.58 -30.48
CA ALA A 97 13.20 -6.30 -31.42
C ALA A 97 12.00 -6.98 -30.74
N ILE A 98 11.40 -6.30 -29.75
CA ILE A 98 10.26 -6.84 -29.02
C ILE A 98 9.04 -6.87 -29.96
N PRO A 99 8.32 -8.00 -30.04
CA PRO A 99 7.13 -8.09 -30.87
C PRO A 99 6.08 -7.01 -30.54
N GLY A 100 5.27 -6.68 -31.54
CA GLY A 100 4.19 -5.71 -31.41
C GLY A 100 3.12 -6.12 -30.40
N TYR A 101 2.28 -5.16 -30.02
CA TYR A 101 1.26 -5.30 -28.98
C TYR A 101 0.31 -6.50 -29.20
N ASN A 102 -0.10 -6.77 -30.45
CA ASN A 102 -1.01 -7.88 -30.76
C ASN A 102 -0.42 -9.26 -30.47
N GLU A 103 0.89 -9.46 -30.65
CA GLU A 103 1.55 -10.74 -30.35
C GLU A 103 1.46 -11.06 -28.85
N TRP A 104 1.60 -10.04 -28.01
CA TRP A 104 1.46 -10.18 -26.56
C TRP A 104 0.01 -10.34 -26.12
N ARG A 105 -0.94 -9.70 -26.82
CA ARG A 105 -2.38 -9.96 -26.61
C ARG A 105 -2.71 -11.42 -26.90
N ALA A 106 -2.24 -11.95 -28.03
CA ALA A 106 -2.42 -13.35 -28.40
C ALA A 106 -1.80 -14.29 -27.36
N TYR A 107 -0.56 -14.02 -26.93
CA TYR A 107 0.10 -14.78 -25.84
C TYR A 107 -0.74 -14.79 -24.54
N CYS A 108 -1.42 -13.70 -24.25
CA CYS A 108 -2.26 -13.53 -23.07
C CYS A 108 -3.72 -13.97 -23.26
N ASN A 109 -4.05 -14.68 -24.35
CA ASN A 109 -5.41 -15.09 -24.71
C ASN A 109 -6.42 -13.93 -24.79
N LEU A 110 -5.95 -12.74 -25.16
CA LEU A 110 -6.79 -11.59 -25.47
C LEU A 110 -7.07 -11.53 -26.97
N THR A 111 -8.19 -10.92 -27.35
CA THR A 111 -8.59 -10.77 -28.75
C THR A 111 -7.52 -9.99 -29.53
N VAL A 112 -7.02 -10.56 -30.62
CA VAL A 112 -6.12 -9.85 -31.56
C VAL A 112 -6.93 -8.76 -32.27
N ALA A 113 -6.44 -7.53 -32.24
CA ALA A 113 -7.15 -6.40 -32.82
C ALA A 113 -6.73 -6.19 -34.29
N GLU A 114 -7.69 -6.27 -35.21
CA GLU A 114 -7.49 -5.95 -36.62
C GLU A 114 -7.74 -4.44 -36.86
N THR A 115 -8.63 -3.86 -36.06
CA THR A 115 -8.96 -2.43 -36.09
C THR A 115 -8.78 -1.80 -34.71
N PHE A 116 -8.62 -0.48 -34.67
CA PHE A 116 -8.59 0.24 -33.40
C PHE A 116 -9.95 0.23 -32.68
N GLU A 117 -11.04 -0.16 -33.35
CA GLU A 117 -12.34 -0.35 -32.68
C GLU A 117 -12.41 -1.63 -31.84
N ASP A 118 -11.63 -2.66 -32.21
CA ASP A 118 -11.54 -3.91 -31.45
C ASP A 118 -10.90 -3.70 -30.07
N LEU A 119 -10.14 -2.61 -29.90
CA LEU A 119 -9.48 -2.22 -28.65
C LEU A 119 -10.41 -1.46 -27.68
N LYS A 120 -11.70 -1.27 -27.99
CA LYS A 120 -12.61 -0.44 -27.17
C LYS A 120 -12.81 -0.94 -25.74
N GLU A 121 -12.68 -2.25 -25.50
CA GLU A 121 -12.87 -2.83 -24.18
C GLU A 121 -11.64 -2.61 -23.29
N GLU A 122 -10.43 -2.69 -23.85
CA GLU A 122 -9.20 -2.45 -23.08
C GLU A 122 -8.78 -0.98 -23.09
N ILE A 123 -9.13 -0.20 -24.11
CA ILE A 123 -8.84 1.24 -24.25
C ILE A 123 -10.18 1.96 -24.50
N SER A 124 -10.94 2.23 -23.44
CA SER A 124 -12.28 2.81 -23.55
C SER A 124 -12.29 4.20 -24.22
N ASN A 125 -11.24 4.99 -24.02
CA ASN A 125 -11.16 6.34 -24.54
C ASN A 125 -10.98 6.36 -26.07
N LYS A 126 -12.03 6.78 -26.79
CA LYS A 126 -12.04 6.89 -28.26
C LYS A 126 -10.94 7.80 -28.81
N GLY A 127 -10.67 8.93 -28.16
CA GLY A 127 -9.66 9.89 -28.62
C GLY A 127 -8.24 9.29 -28.57
N VAL A 128 -7.94 8.46 -27.57
CA VAL A 128 -6.68 7.71 -27.51
C VAL A 128 -6.58 6.72 -28.68
N ARG A 129 -7.66 5.98 -28.97
CA ARG A 129 -7.70 5.01 -30.08
C ARG A 129 -7.55 5.69 -31.46
N GLU A 130 -8.20 6.83 -31.65
CA GLU A 130 -8.04 7.65 -32.86
C GLU A 130 -6.60 8.15 -33.03
N LYS A 131 -5.94 8.57 -31.93
CA LYS A 131 -4.55 9.01 -31.98
C LYS A 131 -3.59 7.86 -32.27
N LEU A 132 -3.84 6.68 -31.71
CA LEU A 132 -3.08 5.47 -32.05
C LEU A 132 -3.21 5.12 -33.54
N ARG A 133 -4.41 5.26 -34.11
CA ARG A 133 -4.64 5.06 -35.54
C ARG A 133 -3.83 6.01 -36.40
N GLU A 134 -3.81 7.29 -36.06
CA GLU A 134 -3.02 8.31 -36.76
C GLU A 134 -1.51 8.00 -36.72
N LEU A 135 -1.01 7.51 -35.58
CA LEU A 135 0.44 7.33 -35.36
C LEU A 135 0.98 5.99 -35.86
N TYR A 136 0.24 4.89 -35.67
CA TYR A 136 0.73 3.53 -35.94
C TYR A 136 0.17 2.91 -37.22
N GLY A 137 -0.93 3.46 -37.77
CA GLY A 137 -1.61 2.94 -38.95
C GLY A 137 -2.40 1.65 -38.70
N HIS A 138 -1.79 0.67 -38.05
CA HIS A 138 -2.37 -0.65 -37.74
C HIS A 138 -2.13 -1.03 -36.26
N PRO A 139 -3.10 -1.65 -35.55
CA PRO A 139 -2.92 -2.05 -34.14
C PRO A 139 -1.73 -2.98 -33.89
N GLY A 140 -1.41 -3.84 -34.86
CA GLY A 140 -0.26 -4.75 -34.80
C GLY A 140 1.11 -4.05 -34.72
N ASN A 141 1.19 -2.79 -35.15
CA ASN A 141 2.45 -2.01 -35.12
C ASN A 141 2.68 -1.31 -33.77
N ILE A 142 1.71 -1.33 -32.86
CA ILE A 142 1.83 -0.64 -31.57
C ILE A 142 2.97 -1.27 -30.77
N ASP A 143 3.93 -0.46 -30.34
CA ASP A 143 4.96 -0.87 -29.39
C ASP A 143 4.30 -1.35 -28.08
N ILE A 144 4.68 -2.55 -27.59
CA ILE A 144 4.05 -3.16 -26.40
C ILE A 144 4.02 -2.24 -25.19
N TRP A 145 5.06 -1.39 -25.00
CA TRP A 145 5.07 -0.45 -23.89
C TRP A 145 3.93 0.57 -24.01
N VAL A 146 3.66 1.07 -25.21
CA VAL A 146 2.59 2.04 -25.49
C VAL A 146 1.23 1.38 -25.36
N GLY A 147 1.03 0.21 -25.96
CA GLY A 147 -0.23 -0.53 -25.86
C GLY A 147 -0.61 -0.80 -24.40
N GLY A 148 0.30 -1.43 -23.64
CA GLY A 148 0.01 -1.84 -22.27
C GLY A 148 -0.15 -0.70 -21.26
N ILE A 149 0.49 0.48 -21.45
CA ILE A 149 0.20 1.64 -20.59
C ILE A 149 -1.13 2.30 -20.94
N LEU A 150 -1.56 2.24 -22.20
CA LEU A 150 -2.77 2.92 -22.66
C LEU A 150 -4.03 2.16 -22.31
N GLU A 151 -3.95 0.85 -22.09
CA GLU A 151 -5.02 0.07 -21.49
C GLU A 151 -5.55 0.69 -20.19
N ASP A 152 -6.85 0.52 -19.94
CA ASP A 152 -7.52 0.94 -18.72
C ASP A 152 -7.08 0.07 -17.55
N GLN A 153 -6.91 0.69 -16.38
CA GLN A 153 -6.44 0.01 -15.20
C GLN A 153 -7.55 -0.88 -14.65
N ILE A 154 -7.26 -2.16 -14.42
CA ILE A 154 -8.20 -3.10 -13.80
C ILE A 154 -8.45 -2.68 -12.35
N ASP A 155 -9.67 -2.90 -11.84
CA ASP A 155 -10.01 -2.67 -10.44
C ASP A 155 -9.04 -3.39 -9.48
N GLY A 156 -8.54 -2.66 -8.49
CA GLY A 156 -7.51 -3.14 -7.56
C GLY A 156 -6.09 -3.20 -8.15
N ALA A 157 -5.91 -3.01 -9.46
CA ALA A 157 -4.61 -2.98 -10.12
C ALA A 157 -4.19 -1.56 -10.53
N ARG A 158 -2.98 -1.43 -11.06
CA ARG A 158 -2.46 -0.18 -11.66
C ARG A 158 -2.05 -0.36 -13.12
N VAL A 159 -2.43 -1.48 -13.73
CA VAL A 159 -2.11 -1.89 -15.08
C VAL A 159 -3.35 -2.46 -15.77
N GLY A 160 -3.35 -2.47 -17.10
CA GLY A 160 -4.36 -3.14 -17.91
C GLY A 160 -4.15 -4.66 -18.02
N PRO A 161 -5.05 -5.35 -18.73
CA PRO A 161 -5.07 -6.81 -18.84
C PRO A 161 -3.79 -7.40 -19.45
N THR A 162 -3.22 -6.79 -20.49
CA THR A 162 -2.00 -7.31 -21.13
C THR A 162 -0.84 -7.28 -20.14
N PHE A 163 -0.58 -6.14 -19.51
CA PHE A 163 0.49 -6.05 -18.51
C PHE A 163 0.22 -6.87 -17.26
N ARG A 164 -1.05 -7.02 -16.81
CA ARG A 164 -1.38 -7.93 -15.71
C ARG A 164 -0.96 -9.36 -16.04
N CYS A 165 -1.31 -9.86 -17.22
CA CYS A 165 -0.91 -11.20 -17.67
C CYS A 165 0.61 -11.38 -17.66
N LEU A 166 1.35 -10.48 -18.33
CA LEU A 166 2.82 -10.57 -18.44
C LEU A 166 3.51 -10.47 -17.07
N LEU A 167 3.03 -9.60 -16.19
CA LEU A 167 3.58 -9.47 -14.84
C LEU A 167 3.33 -10.73 -14.01
N VAL A 168 2.11 -11.26 -14.02
CA VAL A 168 1.77 -12.48 -13.27
C VAL A 168 2.59 -13.67 -13.76
N ASP A 169 2.72 -13.87 -15.06
CA ASP A 169 3.55 -14.94 -15.63
C ASP A 169 5.01 -14.80 -15.19
N GLN A 170 5.59 -13.60 -15.31
CA GLN A 170 6.97 -13.35 -14.92
C GLN A 170 7.22 -13.54 -13.41
N PHE A 171 6.36 -12.98 -12.55
CA PHE A 171 6.49 -13.13 -11.09
C PHE A 171 6.26 -14.56 -10.62
N ARG A 172 5.34 -15.29 -11.26
CA ARG A 172 5.12 -16.71 -10.97
C ARG A 172 6.34 -17.55 -11.32
N ARG A 173 6.93 -17.33 -12.51
CA ARG A 173 8.15 -18.05 -12.92
C ARG A 173 9.34 -17.74 -12.01
N MET A 174 9.51 -16.48 -11.60
CA MET A 174 10.56 -16.11 -10.65
C MET A 174 10.36 -16.79 -9.29
N ARG A 175 9.13 -16.84 -8.79
CA ARG A 175 8.81 -17.51 -7.52
C ARG A 175 8.99 -19.03 -7.62
N ASP A 176 8.33 -19.67 -8.58
CA ASP A 176 8.26 -21.13 -8.71
C ASP A 176 9.61 -21.71 -9.18
N GLY A 177 10.43 -20.93 -9.89
CA GLY A 177 11.76 -21.31 -10.37
C GLY A 177 12.90 -20.98 -9.42
N ASP A 178 12.64 -20.28 -8.30
CA ASP A 178 13.67 -19.94 -7.32
C ASP A 178 13.79 -21.05 -6.26
N ARG A 179 14.91 -21.79 -6.33
CA ARG A 179 15.24 -22.83 -5.34
C ARG A 179 15.31 -22.27 -3.92
N PHE A 180 15.67 -20.99 -3.76
CA PHE A 180 15.79 -20.30 -2.49
C PHE A 180 14.58 -19.43 -2.16
N TRP A 181 13.44 -19.65 -2.83
CA TRP A 181 12.19 -19.00 -2.45
C TRP A 181 11.95 -19.17 -0.94
N TYR A 182 11.64 -18.07 -0.24
CA TYR A 182 11.66 -18.06 1.22
C TYR A 182 10.62 -18.98 1.87
N GLU A 183 9.54 -19.36 1.16
CA GLU A 183 8.55 -20.33 1.64
C GLU A 183 8.86 -21.78 1.22
N SER A 184 9.95 -22.02 0.50
CA SER A 184 10.39 -23.38 0.18
C SER A 184 10.79 -24.12 1.46
N LEU A 185 10.40 -25.40 1.56
CA LEU A 185 10.54 -26.21 2.78
C LEU A 185 11.98 -26.33 3.29
N ALA A 186 12.97 -26.17 2.42
CA ALA A 186 14.38 -26.29 2.76
C ALA A 186 15.07 -24.95 3.09
N THR A 187 14.39 -23.81 2.92
CA THR A 187 15.02 -22.49 3.05
C THR A 187 15.08 -22.01 4.50
N PHE A 188 13.97 -22.10 5.24
CA PHE A 188 13.87 -21.63 6.62
C PHE A 188 13.15 -22.66 7.51
N LYS A 189 13.50 -22.69 8.80
CA LYS A 189 12.74 -23.45 9.81
C LYS A 189 11.30 -22.87 9.92
N PRO A 190 10.28 -23.67 10.29
CA PRO A 190 8.91 -23.16 10.41
C PRO A 190 8.76 -21.93 11.33
N GLU A 191 9.54 -21.89 12.41
CA GLU A 191 9.54 -20.80 13.38
C GLU A 191 10.15 -19.53 12.78
N GLN A 192 11.25 -19.67 12.04
CA GLN A 192 11.87 -18.58 11.27
C GLN A 192 10.93 -18.02 10.21
N LEU A 193 10.22 -18.89 9.47
CA LEU A 193 9.24 -18.45 8.48
C LEU A 193 8.08 -17.66 9.11
N THR A 194 7.66 -18.05 10.31
CA THR A 194 6.64 -17.32 11.08
C THR A 194 7.10 -15.92 11.45
N GLN A 195 8.39 -15.74 11.72
CA GLN A 195 9.00 -14.44 11.99
C GLN A 195 9.14 -13.59 10.71
N ILE A 196 9.60 -14.17 9.59
CA ILE A 196 9.71 -13.47 8.30
C ILE A 196 8.35 -12.94 7.83
N LYS A 197 7.27 -13.70 8.01
CA LYS A 197 5.92 -13.29 7.60
C LYS A 197 5.35 -12.10 8.37
N GLN A 198 5.99 -11.70 9.48
CA GLN A 198 5.63 -10.48 10.22
C GLN A 198 6.34 -9.24 9.68
N ALA A 199 7.34 -9.40 8.81
CA ALA A 199 8.08 -8.29 8.25
C ALA A 199 7.18 -7.36 7.44
N SER A 200 7.39 -6.06 7.59
CA SER A 200 6.71 -5.02 6.81
C SER A 200 7.72 -3.95 6.40
N LEU A 201 7.48 -3.30 5.26
CA LEU A 201 8.31 -2.15 4.86
C LEU A 201 8.19 -0.99 5.86
N ALA A 202 7.05 -0.88 6.57
CA ALA A 202 6.87 0.03 7.69
C ALA A 202 7.90 -0.23 8.81
N ARG A 203 8.10 -1.49 9.21
CA ARG A 203 9.11 -1.87 10.23
C ARG A 203 10.52 -1.58 9.76
N VAL A 204 10.84 -1.88 8.50
CA VAL A 204 12.14 -1.57 7.91
C VAL A 204 12.44 -0.07 7.97
N LEU A 205 11.47 0.79 7.66
CA LEU A 205 11.64 2.24 7.79
C LEU A 205 11.81 2.69 9.25
N CYS A 206 11.10 2.07 10.18
CA CYS A 206 11.24 2.36 11.61
C CYS A 206 12.61 1.92 12.19
N ASP A 207 13.17 0.81 11.72
CA ASP A 207 14.46 0.29 12.21
C ASP A 207 15.67 1.03 11.63
N ASN A 208 15.52 1.60 10.41
CA ASN A 208 16.65 2.13 9.65
C ASN A 208 16.55 3.64 9.35
N GLY A 209 15.44 4.30 9.72
CA GLY A 209 15.30 5.75 9.61
C GLY A 209 15.97 6.45 10.79
N ASP A 210 16.64 7.58 10.54
CA ASP A 210 17.37 8.32 11.57
C ASP A 210 16.41 8.94 12.60
N ASN A 211 15.24 9.40 12.14
CA ASN A 211 14.21 10.02 12.97
C ASN A 211 12.78 9.65 12.51
N ILE A 212 12.59 8.45 11.97
CA ILE A 212 11.26 7.94 11.61
C ILE A 212 10.65 7.25 12.84
N THR A 213 9.86 8.00 13.61
CA THR A 213 9.17 7.49 14.81
C THR A 213 7.70 7.17 14.58
N LYS A 214 7.14 7.64 13.46
CA LYS A 214 5.73 7.47 13.07
C LYS A 214 5.65 7.02 11.61
N VAL A 215 4.76 6.07 11.35
CA VAL A 215 4.59 5.47 10.01
C VAL A 215 3.16 4.99 9.81
N THR A 216 2.77 4.71 8.57
CA THR A 216 1.54 3.97 8.27
C THR A 216 1.78 2.46 8.41
N PRO A 217 0.80 1.66 8.85
CA PRO A 217 0.96 0.19 8.94
C PRO A 217 1.30 -0.46 7.60
N ASP A 218 0.58 -0.10 6.53
CA ASP A 218 0.96 -0.39 5.14
C ASP A 218 1.42 0.90 4.45
N VAL A 219 2.69 0.95 4.05
CA VAL A 219 3.31 2.14 3.43
C VAL A 219 3.00 2.28 1.94
N PHE A 220 2.39 1.26 1.32
CA PHE A 220 1.90 1.35 -0.06
C PHE A 220 0.47 1.93 -0.13
N VAL A 221 -0.21 2.02 1.00
CA VAL A 221 -1.60 2.50 1.12
C VAL A 221 -1.61 3.83 1.86
N LEU A 222 -2.37 4.80 1.36
CA LEU A 222 -2.44 6.11 1.99
C LEU A 222 -3.10 6.04 3.37
N PRO A 223 -2.70 6.91 4.33
CA PRO A 223 -3.31 6.97 5.65
C PRO A 223 -4.84 7.12 5.59
N SER A 224 -5.37 7.92 4.66
CA SER A 224 -6.80 8.15 4.49
C SER A 224 -7.61 6.88 4.14
N LEU A 225 -6.96 5.88 3.54
CA LEU A 225 -7.55 4.58 3.23
C LEU A 225 -7.36 3.56 4.36
N GLN A 226 -6.64 3.95 5.41
CA GLN A 226 -6.38 3.18 6.63
C GLN A 226 -6.96 3.92 7.84
N GLU A 227 -8.15 4.53 7.71
CA GLU A 227 -8.83 5.30 8.78
C GLU A 227 -8.02 6.49 9.34
N GLY A 228 -7.11 7.04 8.53
CA GLY A 228 -6.18 8.10 8.96
C GLY A 228 -5.05 7.60 9.86
N GLN A 229 -4.81 6.28 9.91
CA GLN A 229 -3.84 5.69 10.84
C GLN A 229 -2.40 6.06 10.46
N VAL A 230 -1.81 6.86 11.33
CA VAL A 230 -0.37 6.98 11.50
C VAL A 230 -0.07 6.52 12.92
N VAL A 231 0.77 5.49 13.05
CA VAL A 231 1.06 4.83 14.33
C VAL A 231 2.50 5.05 14.74
N SER A 232 2.78 4.87 16.03
CA SER A 232 4.15 4.87 16.54
C SER A 232 4.90 3.66 16.00
N CYS A 233 6.19 3.81 15.70
CA CYS A 233 7.07 2.70 15.33
C CYS A 233 7.16 1.62 16.42
N SER A 234 6.86 1.94 17.68
CA SER A 234 6.74 0.95 18.77
C SER A 234 5.58 -0.02 18.58
N ASP A 235 4.55 0.37 17.82
CA ASP A 235 3.33 -0.41 17.61
C ASP A 235 3.41 -1.29 16.36
N ILE A 236 4.47 -1.12 15.54
CA ILE A 236 4.73 -1.95 14.37
C ILE A 236 5.48 -3.22 14.82
N PRO A 237 4.92 -4.42 14.55
CA PRO A 237 5.57 -5.68 14.90
C PRO A 237 7.00 -5.78 14.35
N ALA A 238 7.92 -6.24 15.20
CA ALA A 238 9.29 -6.51 14.83
C ALA A 238 9.53 -8.02 14.69
N MET A 239 10.47 -8.38 13.83
CA MET A 239 10.89 -9.77 13.64
C MET A 239 11.78 -10.19 14.81
N ASP A 240 11.48 -11.33 15.43
CA ASP A 240 12.32 -11.87 16.50
C ASP A 240 13.48 -12.70 15.93
N LEU A 241 14.69 -12.15 15.99
CA LEU A 241 15.90 -12.79 15.47
C LEU A 241 16.46 -13.88 16.38
N ARG A 242 15.90 -14.10 17.58
CA ARG A 242 16.33 -15.20 18.46
C ARG A 242 16.13 -16.58 17.83
N PHE A 243 15.22 -16.70 16.86
CA PHE A 243 14.99 -17.94 16.10
C PHE A 243 16.12 -18.27 15.09
N TRP A 244 17.11 -17.40 14.93
CA TRP A 244 18.34 -17.64 14.18
C TRP A 244 19.54 -17.92 15.07
N TYR A 245 19.36 -17.91 16.39
CA TYR A 245 20.43 -18.25 17.31
C TYR A 245 20.79 -19.73 17.20
N GLU A 246 22.08 -20.01 16.99
CA GLU A 246 22.68 -21.34 17.05
C GLU A 246 23.63 -21.37 18.25
N CYS A 247 23.42 -22.29 19.19
CA CYS A 247 24.31 -22.46 20.33
C CYS A 247 25.50 -23.34 19.92
N GLU A 248 26.71 -22.77 19.84
CA GLU A 248 27.91 -23.53 19.49
C GLU A 248 28.57 -24.23 20.70
N ASP A 249 28.30 -23.79 21.93
CA ASP A 249 28.95 -24.28 23.17
C ASP A 249 27.95 -24.59 24.31
N CYS A 250 26.79 -25.16 23.96
CA CYS A 250 25.93 -25.80 24.95
C CYS A 250 26.58 -27.14 25.34
N GLY A 251 27.54 -27.11 26.26
CA GLY A 251 28.40 -28.23 26.61
C GLY A 251 27.65 -29.53 26.91
N ASP A 252 27.89 -30.54 26.08
CA ASP A 252 27.69 -31.94 26.45
C ASP A 252 28.75 -32.29 27.49
N SER A 253 28.38 -32.27 28.77
CA SER A 253 29.08 -33.09 29.75
C SER A 253 28.75 -34.55 29.44
N ASP A 254 29.68 -35.22 28.76
CA ASP A 254 29.88 -36.67 28.69
C ASP A 254 28.64 -37.57 28.48
N GLU A 255 28.45 -38.06 27.25
CA GLU A 255 28.43 -39.51 27.03
C GLU A 255 28.78 -39.90 25.57
N SER A 256 30.01 -40.39 25.41
CA SER A 256 30.49 -41.36 24.42
C SER A 256 30.06 -41.23 22.95
N ASP A 257 31.01 -40.68 22.20
CA ASP A 257 31.47 -41.08 20.86
C ASP A 257 30.94 -42.43 20.33
N LEU A 258 29.77 -42.41 19.67
CA LEU A 258 29.35 -43.45 18.73
C LEU A 258 28.76 -42.80 17.49
N ARG A 259 29.56 -42.83 16.41
CA ARG A 259 29.13 -42.57 15.04
C ARG A 259 27.95 -43.48 14.69
N THR A 260 26.74 -42.97 14.90
CA THR A 260 25.51 -43.68 14.55
C THR A 260 24.75 -42.86 13.52
N ARG A 261 24.54 -43.52 12.39
CA ARG A 261 23.74 -43.12 11.23
C ARG A 261 22.42 -42.50 11.69
N ARG A 262 22.00 -41.39 11.07
CA ARG A 262 20.73 -40.69 11.32
C ARG A 262 19.56 -41.68 11.37
N ASP A 263 19.15 -42.06 12.58
CA ASP A 263 17.85 -42.68 12.82
C ASP A 263 16.84 -41.59 13.13
N LEU A 264 15.83 -41.54 12.27
CA LEU A 264 14.64 -40.75 12.41
C LEU A 264 13.82 -41.31 13.58
N ILE A 265 13.34 -40.41 14.45
CA ILE A 265 12.26 -40.58 15.44
C ILE A 265 12.71 -41.21 16.78
N SER A 266 12.95 -40.36 17.79
CA SER A 266 12.42 -40.62 19.14
C SER A 266 12.51 -39.46 20.16
N ASN A 267 13.33 -38.41 20.00
CA ASN A 267 13.47 -37.36 21.04
C ASN A 267 13.04 -35.95 20.60
N ALA A 268 11.98 -35.84 19.79
CA ALA A 268 11.44 -34.55 19.31
C ALA A 268 10.22 -34.02 20.10
N THR A 269 9.83 -34.66 21.20
CA THR A 269 8.64 -34.30 21.97
C THR A 269 8.92 -33.34 23.12
N ASP A 270 10.07 -33.46 23.81
CA ASP A 270 10.35 -32.64 25.01
C ASP A 270 10.88 -31.23 24.68
N VAL A 271 11.77 -31.08 23.68
CA VAL A 271 12.26 -29.76 23.22
C VAL A 271 11.14 -28.94 22.55
N ARG A 272 10.08 -29.61 22.08
CA ARG A 272 8.95 -29.01 21.38
C ARG A 272 7.95 -28.33 22.33
N LEU A 273 7.98 -28.64 23.62
CA LEU A 273 7.08 -28.07 24.63
C LEU A 273 7.53 -26.68 25.12
N GLU A 274 8.82 -26.46 25.38
CA GLU A 274 9.33 -25.17 25.88
C GLU A 274 9.11 -24.01 24.88
N GLY A 275 9.28 -24.27 23.58
CA GLY A 275 9.02 -23.30 22.53
C GLY A 275 7.53 -22.96 22.38
N LEU A 276 6.65 -23.96 22.51
CA LEU A 276 5.19 -23.75 22.40
C LEU A 276 4.64 -22.96 23.58
N GLU A 277 5.19 -23.10 24.79
CA GLU A 277 4.74 -22.34 25.96
C GLU A 277 4.96 -20.84 25.78
N SER A 278 6.09 -20.42 25.23
CA SER A 278 6.35 -18.99 24.97
C SER A 278 5.41 -18.44 23.88
N VAL A 279 5.18 -19.22 22.81
CA VAL A 279 4.22 -18.88 21.74
C VAL A 279 2.79 -18.81 22.27
N VAL A 280 2.39 -19.73 23.14
CA VAL A 280 1.07 -19.72 23.80
C VAL A 280 0.93 -18.52 24.72
N GLN A 281 1.96 -18.16 25.49
CA GLN A 281 1.94 -16.95 26.33
C GLN A 281 1.81 -15.67 25.50
N GLU A 282 2.48 -15.61 24.35
CA GLU A 282 2.43 -14.46 23.44
C GLU A 282 1.08 -14.36 22.71
N LEU A 283 0.56 -15.48 22.20
CA LEU A 283 -0.80 -15.56 21.66
C LEU A 283 -1.85 -15.17 22.71
N GLN A 284 -1.70 -15.59 23.96
CA GLN A 284 -2.57 -15.17 25.05
C GLN A 284 -2.46 -13.65 25.33
N LYS A 285 -1.25 -13.07 25.24
CA LYS A 285 -1.05 -11.62 25.38
C LYS A 285 -1.75 -10.86 24.26
N ASN A 286 -1.62 -11.33 23.02
CA ASN A 286 -2.28 -10.78 21.85
C ASN A 286 -3.81 -10.92 21.92
N VAL A 287 -4.33 -12.07 22.38
CA VAL A 287 -5.78 -12.26 22.63
C VAL A 287 -6.28 -11.33 23.74
N ARG A 288 -5.53 -11.14 24.83
CA ARG A 288 -5.88 -10.16 25.88
C ARG A 288 -5.90 -8.73 25.34
N PHE A 289 -4.93 -8.37 24.50
CA PHE A 289 -4.87 -7.05 23.85
C PHE A 289 -6.04 -6.84 22.87
N LEU A 290 -6.31 -7.81 22.00
CA LEU A 290 -7.45 -7.78 21.08
C LEU A 290 -8.78 -7.71 21.85
N ARG A 291 -8.93 -8.47 22.94
CA ARG A 291 -10.10 -8.37 23.83
C ARG A 291 -10.23 -6.97 24.45
N ARG A 292 -9.13 -6.32 24.85
CA ARG A 292 -9.15 -4.93 25.35
C ARG A 292 -9.57 -3.93 24.26
N ARG A 293 -9.06 -4.06 23.03
CA ARG A 293 -9.48 -3.24 21.88
C ARG A 293 -10.94 -3.47 21.50
N ILE A 294 -11.41 -4.72 21.47
CA ILE A 294 -12.83 -5.05 21.26
C ILE A 294 -13.70 -4.43 22.36
N LYS A 295 -13.25 -4.43 23.62
CA LYS A 295 -13.97 -3.78 24.73
C LYS A 295 -14.02 -2.25 24.64
N GLN A 296 -13.06 -1.63 23.94
CA GLN A 296 -13.09 -0.20 23.62
C GLN A 296 -14.04 0.10 22.44
N LEU A 297 -14.17 -0.82 21.48
CA LEU A 297 -15.10 -0.72 20.34
C LEU A 297 -16.58 -0.93 20.72
N THR A 298 -16.89 -1.38 21.94
CA THR A 298 -18.27 -1.60 22.42
C THR A 298 -18.88 -0.41 23.18
N HIS A 299 -18.13 0.69 23.33
CA HIS A 299 -18.59 1.88 24.02
C HIS A 299 -18.43 3.10 23.11
N CYS A 300 -19.45 3.95 23.06
CA CYS A 300 -19.38 5.24 22.39
C CYS A 300 -19.13 6.35 23.41
N ARG A 301 -18.54 7.47 22.99
CA ARG A 301 -18.45 8.68 23.81
C ARG A 301 -19.45 9.71 23.28
N ASP A 302 -20.32 10.22 24.14
CA ASP A 302 -21.26 11.27 23.75
C ASP A 302 -20.61 12.66 23.71
N ALA A 303 -21.35 13.66 23.22
CA ALA A 303 -20.87 15.04 23.10
C ALA A 303 -20.56 15.70 24.47
N GLY A 304 -21.10 15.19 25.57
CA GLY A 304 -20.81 15.61 26.94
C GLY A 304 -19.63 14.86 27.58
N GLY A 305 -18.96 13.98 26.82
CA GLY A 305 -17.82 13.19 27.28
C GLY A 305 -18.17 11.92 28.06
N SER A 306 -19.45 11.59 28.22
CA SER A 306 -19.90 10.40 28.95
C SER A 306 -19.86 9.14 28.07
N LEU A 307 -19.47 8.02 28.69
CA LEU A 307 -19.42 6.71 28.02
C LEU A 307 -20.82 6.09 27.92
N ARG A 308 -21.18 5.65 26.71
CA ARG A 308 -22.47 5.03 26.36
C ARG A 308 -22.23 3.59 25.92
N LYS A 309 -23.05 2.66 26.44
CA LYS A 309 -22.96 1.22 26.12
C LYS A 309 -23.57 0.94 24.73
N GLU A 310 -23.14 -0.14 24.09
CA GLU A 310 -23.74 -0.64 22.85
C GLU A 310 -25.28 -0.75 22.96
N GLY A 311 -26.00 -0.17 22.00
CA GLY A 311 -27.46 -0.15 21.97
C GLY A 311 -28.13 0.91 22.85
N GLN A 312 -27.36 1.65 23.67
CA GLN A 312 -27.91 2.72 24.50
C GLN A 312 -28.41 3.89 23.65
N ARG A 313 -29.61 4.39 23.95
CA ARG A 313 -30.21 5.58 23.35
C ARG A 313 -30.32 6.69 24.39
N TRP A 314 -30.05 7.94 24.00
CA TRP A 314 -30.18 9.10 24.87
C TRP A 314 -30.62 10.33 24.08
N ALA A 315 -31.29 11.27 24.77
CA ALA A 315 -31.59 12.58 24.21
C ALA A 315 -30.38 13.49 24.42
N GLN A 316 -29.88 14.09 23.34
CA GLN A 316 -28.82 15.11 23.39
C GLN A 316 -29.41 16.50 23.67
N ASP A 317 -30.58 16.77 23.10
CA ASP A 317 -31.38 17.97 23.36
C ASP A 317 -32.88 17.62 23.17
N ALA A 318 -33.76 18.61 23.26
CA ALA A 318 -35.20 18.40 23.13
C ALA A 318 -35.63 17.77 21.78
N CYS A 319 -34.83 17.93 20.71
CA CYS A 319 -35.11 17.46 19.35
C CYS A 319 -34.20 16.34 18.85
N THR A 320 -33.05 16.10 19.49
CA THR A 320 -32.02 15.21 18.99
C THR A 320 -31.89 13.99 19.88
N THR A 321 -32.14 12.81 19.30
CA THR A 321 -31.93 11.52 19.98
C THR A 321 -30.77 10.79 19.33
N CYS A 322 -29.82 10.35 20.14
CA CYS A 322 -28.63 9.62 19.72
C CYS A 322 -28.66 8.17 20.18
N ASN A 323 -27.98 7.30 19.45
CA ASN A 323 -27.73 5.92 19.84
C ASN A 323 -26.28 5.53 19.61
N CYS A 324 -25.81 4.55 20.39
CA CYS A 324 -24.50 3.95 20.22
C CYS A 324 -24.63 2.62 19.47
N ARG A 325 -23.95 2.49 18.32
CA ARG A 325 -23.84 1.24 17.58
C ARG A 325 -22.42 1.02 17.09
N LYS A 326 -21.83 -0.13 17.40
CA LYS A 326 -20.48 -0.56 16.99
C LYS A 326 -19.41 0.51 17.27
N GLY A 327 -19.50 1.18 18.43
CA GLY A 327 -18.55 2.23 18.82
C GLY A 327 -18.77 3.59 18.15
N GLN A 328 -19.77 3.73 17.27
CA GLN A 328 -20.14 4.99 16.62
C GLN A 328 -21.45 5.56 17.19
N VAL A 329 -21.47 6.87 17.44
CA VAL A 329 -22.69 7.60 17.81
C VAL A 329 -23.46 7.97 16.54
N SER A 330 -24.73 7.56 16.45
CA SER A 330 -25.64 7.98 15.38
C SER A 330 -26.79 8.79 16.00
N CYS A 331 -26.94 10.03 15.59
CA CYS A 331 -27.98 10.94 16.08
C CYS A 331 -29.03 11.21 15.02
N THR A 332 -30.28 11.33 15.45
CA THR A 332 -31.42 11.69 14.61
C THR A 332 -32.09 12.90 15.23
N THR A 333 -32.13 13.99 14.48
CA THR A 333 -32.78 15.24 14.88
C THR A 333 -34.17 15.29 14.26
N LEU A 334 -35.18 15.46 15.10
CA LEU A 334 -36.56 15.63 14.68
C LEU A 334 -36.72 16.98 13.98
N GLN A 335 -37.15 16.95 12.71
CA GLN A 335 -37.55 18.14 11.98
C GLN A 335 -39.03 18.41 12.21
N CYS A 336 -39.36 19.59 12.71
CA CYS A 336 -40.73 20.00 12.97
C CYS A 336 -41.36 20.58 11.70
N ALA A 337 -42.61 20.22 11.42
CA ALA A 337 -43.40 20.89 10.40
C ALA A 337 -43.64 22.36 10.81
N GLN A 338 -43.73 23.27 9.83
CA GLN A 338 -44.03 24.66 10.13
C GLN A 338 -45.49 24.79 10.64
N PRO A 339 -45.71 25.34 11.85
CA PRO A 339 -47.05 25.57 12.36
C PRO A 339 -47.74 26.70 11.57
N SER A 340 -49.04 26.56 11.34
CA SER A 340 -49.86 27.47 10.51
C SER A 340 -50.35 28.74 11.20
N CYS A 341 -49.89 29.02 12.43
CA CYS A 341 -50.30 30.17 13.23
C CYS A 341 -49.29 31.32 13.20
N ALA A 342 -49.78 32.54 13.46
CA ALA A 342 -48.97 33.76 13.44
C ALA A 342 -47.95 33.86 14.61
N ARG A 343 -48.16 33.13 15.71
CA ARG A 343 -47.29 33.14 16.90
C ARG A 343 -47.12 31.73 17.50
N PRO A 344 -46.24 30.90 16.93
CA PRO A 344 -45.95 29.59 17.50
C PRO A 344 -45.13 29.70 18.79
N VAL A 345 -45.54 28.98 19.84
CA VAL A 345 -44.88 28.97 21.16
C VAL A 345 -44.20 27.62 21.39
N ARG A 346 -42.96 27.65 21.88
CA ARG A 346 -42.19 26.45 22.22
C ARG A 346 -42.16 26.26 23.73
N LYS A 347 -42.84 25.23 24.23
CA LYS A 347 -42.84 24.90 25.67
C LYS A 347 -41.48 24.35 26.10
N PRO A 348 -40.99 24.67 27.31
CA PRO A 348 -39.73 24.14 27.82
C PRO A 348 -39.70 22.61 27.78
N GLY A 349 -38.65 22.03 27.18
CA GLY A 349 -38.48 20.59 27.05
C GLY A 349 -39.18 19.94 25.84
N VAL A 350 -39.93 20.69 25.03
CA VAL A 350 -40.62 20.17 23.85
C VAL A 350 -39.88 20.54 22.56
N CYS A 351 -39.62 19.55 21.70
CA CYS A 351 -38.93 19.80 20.43
C CYS A 351 -39.69 20.77 19.53
N CYS A 352 -40.94 20.46 19.20
CA CYS A 352 -41.69 21.18 18.18
C CYS A 352 -42.57 22.27 18.79
N PRO A 353 -42.58 23.46 18.18
CA PRO A 353 -43.45 24.53 18.63
C PRO A 353 -44.91 24.19 18.30
N SER A 354 -45.82 24.58 19.19
CA SER A 354 -47.25 24.44 19.01
C SER A 354 -47.90 25.82 18.93
N CYS A 355 -49.03 25.91 18.24
CA CYS A 355 -49.89 27.08 18.37
C CYS A 355 -50.52 27.04 19.76
N GLU A 356 -50.43 28.15 20.50
CA GLU A 356 -51.20 28.35 21.73
C GLU A 356 -52.54 29.01 21.43
#